data_AF-S8C009-F1
#
_entry.id   AF-S8C009-F1
#
_cell.length_a   1.000
_cell.length_b   1.000
_cell.length_c   1.000
_cell.angle_alpha   90.00
_cell.angle_beta   90.00
_cell.angle_gamma   90.00
#
_symmetry.space_group_name_H-M   'P 1'
#
loop_
_entity.id
_entity.type
_entity.pdbx_description
1 polymer ?
#
loop_
_entity_poly.entity_id
_entity_poly.type
_entity_poly.pdbx_seq_one_letter_code
_entity_poly.pdbx_strand_id
1 'polypeptide(L)'
;MAGDFLPPAELTASGRPVLKSGEVECSLLSNVDLLSEEVSSFPHLRSGLLILTTHRLLWLPQESASHGNSSYFIPLSAVQQILSNKKSIRVSMFHSPRIHFQVSTSADGKVSVSGIGVKTLAVTLVVRGKSDPDSFLGKFLDAWRSRAWAATGSDSNPLSSDGKGSESDSFAIRIPVVGVAGILRKEQEMWESTDKSLQDAFQDLNALMSKAKEMVMLAEKMRLKLLSGGSSNQSGGTGSDQITATNEEMQEWLLSVGIVSPVTKESAGALYHQQLSRQVSSTSFLPV
;
A
#
# COMPACT_ATOMS: atom_id res chain seq x y z
N MET A 1 2.35 -10.50 -37.75
CA MET A 1 3.69 -10.83 -37.22
C MET A 1 3.92 -9.96 -35.99
N ALA A 2 4.63 -10.43 -34.96
CA ALA A 2 4.74 -9.64 -33.72
C ALA A 2 5.48 -8.27 -33.90
N GLY A 3 6.31 -8.16 -34.94
CA GLY A 3 6.96 -6.91 -35.37
C GLY A 3 6.02 -5.83 -35.92
N ASP A 4 4.73 -6.14 -36.13
CA ASP A 4 3.74 -5.14 -36.55
C ASP A 4 3.29 -4.24 -35.38
N PHE A 5 3.48 -4.69 -34.13
CA PHE A 5 3.01 -3.98 -32.92
C PHE A 5 4.15 -3.52 -32.01
N LEU A 6 5.20 -4.34 -31.88
CA LEU A 6 6.33 -4.06 -30.99
C LEU A 6 7.61 -3.83 -31.79
N PRO A 7 8.42 -2.81 -31.43
CA PRO A 7 9.71 -2.62 -32.06
C PRO A 7 10.67 -3.78 -31.70
N PRO A 8 11.47 -4.26 -32.68
CA PRO A 8 12.41 -5.35 -32.46
C PRO A 8 13.59 -4.87 -31.59
N ALA A 9 14.04 -5.71 -30.66
CA ALA A 9 15.20 -5.41 -29.82
C ALA A 9 16.49 -5.97 -30.42
N GLU A 10 17.56 -5.18 -30.42
CA GLU A 10 18.87 -5.61 -30.88
C GLU A 10 19.55 -6.52 -29.85
N LEU A 11 20.04 -7.67 -30.32
CA LEU A 11 20.76 -8.65 -29.51
C LEU A 11 22.20 -8.75 -29.97
N THR A 12 23.09 -8.99 -29.01
CA THR A 12 24.46 -9.42 -29.23
C THR A 12 24.49 -10.86 -29.76
N ALA A 13 25.64 -11.29 -30.31
CA ALA A 13 25.85 -12.67 -30.77
C ALA A 13 25.62 -13.73 -29.68
N SER A 14 25.69 -13.36 -28.40
CA SER A 14 25.40 -14.22 -27.25
C SER A 14 23.94 -14.18 -26.79
N GLY A 15 23.02 -13.56 -27.55
CA GLY A 15 21.60 -13.47 -27.19
C GLY A 15 21.27 -12.46 -26.08
N ARG A 16 22.23 -11.62 -25.67
CA ARG A 16 22.00 -10.57 -24.65
C ARG A 16 21.56 -9.27 -25.33
N PRO A 17 20.62 -8.50 -24.74
CA PRO A 17 20.17 -7.24 -25.32
C PRO A 17 21.27 -6.20 -25.31
N VAL A 18 21.40 -5.44 -26.41
CA VAL A 18 22.34 -4.32 -26.50
C VAL A 18 21.77 -3.12 -25.75
N LEU A 19 22.34 -2.79 -24.60
CA LEU A 19 21.93 -1.66 -23.76
C LEU A 19 22.42 -0.33 -24.35
N LYS A 20 21.61 0.73 -24.26
CA LYS A 20 21.96 2.10 -24.63
C LYS A 20 22.86 2.75 -23.58
N SER A 21 23.51 3.85 -23.94
CA SER A 21 24.34 4.62 -23.00
C SER A 21 23.49 5.09 -21.81
N GLY A 22 23.90 4.77 -20.58
CA GLY A 22 23.15 5.08 -19.35
C GLY A 22 21.97 4.16 -19.06
N GLU A 23 21.74 3.12 -19.87
CA GLU A 23 20.70 2.12 -19.62
C GLU A 23 21.22 1.03 -18.67
N VAL A 24 20.60 0.95 -17.49
CA VAL A 24 20.91 -0.07 -16.47
C VAL A 24 19.78 -1.09 -16.35
N GLU A 25 20.13 -2.36 -16.17
CA GLU A 25 19.20 -3.46 -15.86
C GLU A 25 18.76 -3.40 -14.39
N CYS A 26 17.45 -3.41 -14.14
CA CYS A 26 16.87 -3.30 -12.80
C CYS A 26 16.36 -4.66 -12.27
N SER A 27 15.75 -5.45 -13.15
CA SER A 27 15.15 -6.73 -12.77
C SER A 27 14.98 -7.66 -13.96
N LEU A 28 14.88 -8.96 -13.68
CA LEU A 28 14.73 -10.01 -14.68
C LEU A 28 13.67 -11.01 -14.20
N LEU A 29 12.77 -11.39 -15.11
CA LEU A 29 11.72 -12.38 -14.87
C LEU A 29 11.74 -13.44 -15.96
N SER A 30 11.75 -14.70 -15.56
CA SER A 30 11.71 -15.85 -16.47
C SER A 30 10.30 -16.42 -16.60
N ASN A 31 10.01 -17.09 -17.72
CA ASN A 31 8.72 -17.70 -18.01
C ASN A 31 7.55 -16.70 -17.91
N VAL A 32 7.70 -15.57 -18.59
CA VAL A 32 6.66 -14.55 -18.68
C VAL A 32 6.00 -14.58 -20.05
N ASP A 33 4.67 -14.57 -20.06
CA ASP A 33 3.90 -14.34 -21.26
C ASP A 33 3.54 -12.86 -21.39
N LEU A 34 3.61 -12.35 -22.63
CA LEU A 34 3.09 -11.05 -23.02
C LEU A 34 1.83 -11.26 -23.84
N LEU A 35 0.71 -10.66 -23.42
CA LEU A 35 -0.55 -10.70 -24.16
C LEU A 35 -1.27 -9.36 -24.06
N SER A 36 -2.15 -9.08 -25.01
CA SER A 36 -3.09 -7.97 -24.94
C SER A 36 -4.50 -8.54 -25.08
N GLU A 37 -5.35 -8.31 -24.08
CA GLU A 37 -6.73 -8.81 -24.10
C GLU A 37 -7.64 -7.93 -24.96
N GLU A 38 -7.26 -6.67 -25.21
CA GLU A 38 -8.03 -5.70 -26.00
C GLU A 38 -7.88 -5.90 -27.51
N VAL A 39 -6.73 -6.42 -27.95
CA VAL A 39 -6.40 -6.56 -29.37
C VAL A 39 -6.08 -8.01 -29.69
N SER A 40 -7.05 -8.70 -30.31
CA SER A 40 -6.92 -10.11 -30.71
C SER A 40 -5.84 -10.38 -31.77
N SER A 41 -5.39 -9.34 -32.47
CA SER A 41 -4.26 -9.41 -33.42
C SER A 41 -2.90 -9.21 -32.76
N PHE A 42 -2.86 -8.89 -31.45
CA PHE A 42 -1.61 -8.73 -30.73
C PHE A 42 -0.94 -10.10 -30.55
N PRO A 43 0.37 -10.21 -30.81
CA PRO A 43 1.07 -11.48 -30.68
C PRO A 43 1.06 -11.99 -29.25
N HIS A 44 0.64 -13.25 -29.07
CA HIS A 44 0.77 -13.95 -27.81
C HIS A 44 2.20 -14.47 -27.67
N LEU A 45 3.05 -13.67 -27.04
CA LEU A 45 4.44 -14.04 -26.77
C LEU A 45 4.46 -14.92 -25.51
N ARG A 46 4.83 -16.19 -25.66
CA ARG A 46 4.75 -17.19 -24.58
C ARG A 46 6.13 -17.57 -24.05
N SER A 47 6.23 -17.79 -22.75
CA SER A 47 7.39 -18.35 -22.05
C SER A 47 8.70 -17.65 -22.42
N GLY A 48 8.73 -16.32 -22.33
CA GLY A 48 9.94 -15.54 -22.58
C GLY A 48 10.64 -15.07 -21.32
N LEU A 49 11.85 -14.57 -21.51
CA LEU A 49 12.64 -13.85 -20.53
C LEU A 49 12.33 -12.36 -20.64
N LEU A 50 11.81 -11.77 -19.57
CA LEU A 50 11.50 -10.35 -19.47
C LEU A 50 12.61 -9.63 -18.69
N ILE A 51 13.22 -8.63 -19.30
CA ILE A 51 14.28 -7.82 -18.68
C ILE A 51 13.77 -6.40 -18.54
N LEU A 52 13.68 -5.94 -17.30
CA LEU A 52 13.36 -4.56 -16.97
C LEU A 52 14.66 -3.76 -16.90
N THR A 53 14.73 -2.71 -17.69
CA THR A 53 15.77 -1.68 -17.61
C THR A 53 15.17 -0.35 -17.17
N THR A 54 16.05 0.60 -16.89
CA THR A 54 15.70 2.02 -16.64
C THR A 54 14.97 2.71 -17.80
N HIS A 55 15.08 2.22 -19.04
CA HIS A 55 14.57 2.90 -20.24
C HIS A 55 13.48 2.10 -20.98
N ARG A 56 13.51 0.77 -20.92
CA ARG A 56 12.60 -0.13 -21.64
C ARG A 56 12.42 -1.47 -20.94
N LEU A 57 11.29 -2.09 -21.24
CA LEU A 57 10.97 -3.46 -20.91
C LEU A 57 11.29 -4.34 -22.13
N LEU A 58 12.26 -5.24 -22.01
CA LEU A 58 12.71 -6.13 -23.07
C LEU A 58 12.09 -7.50 -22.89
N TRP A 59 11.58 -8.10 -23.97
CA TRP A 59 11.10 -9.47 -24.00
C TRP A 59 11.96 -10.27 -24.98
N LEU A 60 12.52 -11.37 -24.48
CA LEU A 60 13.35 -12.29 -25.24
C LEU A 60 12.68 -13.66 -25.30
N PRO A 61 12.60 -14.30 -26.47
CA PRO A 61 12.10 -15.67 -26.56
C PRO A 61 13.06 -16.63 -25.85
N GLN A 62 12.51 -17.63 -25.15
CA GLN A 62 13.32 -18.71 -24.59
C GLN A 62 13.77 -19.64 -25.72
N GLU A 63 15.05 -20.01 -25.72
CA GLU A 63 15.82 -20.64 -26.79
C GLU A 63 15.26 -21.97 -27.34
N SER A 64 14.19 -22.50 -26.74
CA SER A 64 13.45 -23.69 -27.17
C SER A 64 12.37 -23.44 -28.24
N ALA A 65 12.07 -22.19 -28.63
CA ALA A 65 11.05 -21.89 -29.62
C ALA A 65 11.65 -21.73 -31.03
N SER A 66 11.56 -22.79 -31.83
CA SER A 66 12.10 -22.97 -33.19
C SER A 66 11.52 -22.07 -34.30
N HIS A 67 10.99 -20.89 -33.98
CA HIS A 67 10.35 -19.99 -34.95
C HIS A 67 10.73 -18.53 -34.69
N GLY A 68 11.87 -18.10 -35.25
CA GLY A 68 12.26 -16.69 -35.34
C GLY A 68 12.73 -16.10 -34.02
N ASN A 69 14.02 -15.78 -33.92
CA ASN A 69 14.63 -15.03 -32.80
C ASN A 69 14.19 -13.56 -32.83
N SER A 70 12.90 -13.30 -32.73
CA SER A 70 12.39 -11.94 -32.67
C SER A 70 12.21 -11.55 -31.22
N SER A 71 13.19 -10.82 -30.71
CA SER A 71 13.15 -10.08 -29.45
C SER A 71 12.40 -8.77 -29.63
N TYR A 72 11.66 -8.37 -28.61
CA TYR A 72 10.82 -7.17 -28.65
C TYR A 72 11.12 -6.28 -27.46
N PHE A 73 10.84 -4.98 -27.59
CA PHE A 73 10.91 -4.08 -26.44
C PHE A 73 9.74 -3.12 -26.38
N ILE A 74 9.44 -2.68 -25.15
CA ILE A 74 8.45 -1.66 -24.84
C ILE A 74 9.17 -0.51 -24.13
N PRO A 75 9.28 0.68 -24.75
CA PRO A 75 9.82 1.86 -24.08
C PRO A 75 9.03 2.21 -22.81
N LEU A 76 9.72 2.52 -21.71
CA LEU A 76 9.04 2.98 -20.49
C LEU A 76 8.40 4.37 -20.68
N SER A 77 8.92 5.17 -21.61
CA SER A 77 8.30 6.42 -22.05
C SER A 77 6.90 6.24 -22.63
N ALA A 78 6.61 5.07 -23.21
CA ALA A 78 5.30 4.74 -23.76
C ALA A 78 4.32 4.26 -22.68
N VAL A 79 4.81 3.81 -21.52
CA VAL A 79 3.95 3.33 -20.44
C VAL A 79 3.24 4.52 -19.79
N GLN A 80 1.91 4.55 -19.87
CA GLN A 80 1.09 5.62 -19.29
C GLN A 80 0.61 5.28 -17.88
N GLN A 81 0.23 4.02 -17.65
CA GLN A 81 -0.33 3.59 -16.38
C GLN A 81 0.04 2.14 -16.11
N ILE A 82 0.43 1.85 -14.87
CA ILE A 82 0.69 0.50 -14.39
C ILE A 82 -0.44 0.14 -13.42
N LEU A 83 -1.26 -0.83 -13.80
CA LEU A 83 -2.40 -1.31 -13.03
C LEU A 83 -1.96 -2.48 -12.15
N SER A 84 -1.82 -2.23 -10.85
CA SER A 84 -1.68 -3.31 -9.87
C SER A 84 -3.06 -3.89 -9.59
N ASN A 85 -3.28 -5.16 -9.91
CA ASN A 85 -4.55 -5.80 -9.55
C ASN A 85 -4.62 -5.92 -8.01
N LYS A 86 -5.64 -5.34 -7.36
CA LYS A 86 -5.81 -5.44 -5.90
C LYS A 86 -5.89 -6.91 -5.53
N LYS A 87 -5.05 -7.33 -4.58
CA LYS A 87 -4.92 -8.71 -4.10
C LYS A 87 -6.28 -9.27 -3.67
N SER A 88 -6.97 -9.95 -4.60
CA SER A 88 -8.13 -10.76 -4.25
C SER A 88 -7.60 -12.09 -3.73
N ILE A 89 -7.71 -12.30 -2.41
CA ILE A 89 -7.31 -13.52 -1.68
C ILE A 89 -7.79 -14.82 -2.34
N ARG A 90 -8.87 -14.77 -3.16
CA ARG A 90 -9.41 -15.93 -3.88
C ARG A 90 -8.76 -16.25 -5.22
N VAL A 91 -8.05 -15.31 -5.85
CA VAL A 91 -7.46 -15.50 -7.20
C VAL A 91 -5.99 -15.97 -7.12
N SER A 92 -5.27 -15.58 -6.06
CA SER A 92 -3.83 -15.81 -5.89
C SER A 92 -3.40 -17.27 -5.73
N MET A 93 -4.31 -18.20 -5.40
CA MET A 93 -3.96 -19.61 -5.17
C MET A 93 -4.05 -20.50 -6.42
N PHE A 94 -4.69 -20.04 -7.51
CA PHE A 94 -4.99 -20.88 -8.67
C PHE A 94 -4.61 -20.27 -10.02
N HIS A 95 -4.12 -19.02 -10.03
CA HIS A 95 -3.78 -18.32 -11.27
C HIS A 95 -2.39 -17.69 -11.20
N SER A 96 -1.65 -17.82 -12.30
CA SER A 96 -0.39 -17.10 -12.51
C SER A 96 -0.59 -15.59 -12.29
N PRO A 97 0.27 -14.93 -11.49
CA PRO A 97 0.21 -13.50 -11.26
C PRO A 97 0.17 -12.71 -12.57
N ARG A 98 -0.76 -11.74 -12.64
CA ARG A 98 -0.94 -10.90 -13.82
C ARG A 98 -0.65 -9.44 -13.48
N ILE A 99 0.22 -8.82 -14.27
CA ILE A 99 0.53 -7.39 -14.18
C ILE A 99 -0.05 -6.72 -15.42
N HIS A 100 -0.93 -5.76 -15.22
CA HIS A 100 -1.55 -5.03 -16.32
C HIS A 100 -0.92 -3.65 -16.43
N PHE A 101 -0.65 -3.18 -17.64
CA PHE A 101 -0.15 -1.83 -17.86
C PHE A 101 -0.62 -1.33 -19.22
N GLN A 102 -0.78 -0.01 -19.34
CA GLN A 102 -1.23 0.65 -20.55
C GLN A 102 -0.05 1.33 -21.22
N VAL A 103 0.08 1.12 -22.53
CA VAL A 103 1.11 1.73 -23.37
C VAL A 103 0.49 2.63 -24.42
N SER A 104 1.16 3.73 -24.76
CA SER A 104 0.79 4.61 -25.85
C SER A 104 1.20 3.98 -27.19
N THR A 105 0.25 3.92 -28.12
CA THR A 105 0.46 3.42 -29.48
C THR A 105 0.22 4.53 -30.50
N SER A 106 0.98 4.47 -31.60
CA SER A 106 0.79 5.31 -32.77
C SER A 106 -0.52 4.95 -33.49
N ALA A 107 -0.97 5.80 -34.42
CA ALA A 107 -2.19 5.58 -35.21
C ALA A 107 -2.21 4.20 -35.91
N ASP A 108 -1.02 3.72 -36.31
CA ASP A 108 -0.77 2.43 -36.97
C ASP A 108 -0.78 1.21 -36.04
N GLY A 109 -1.04 1.39 -34.74
CA GLY A 109 -1.08 0.30 -33.75
C GLY A 109 0.27 -0.12 -33.18
N LYS A 110 1.38 0.46 -33.66
CA LYS A 110 2.74 0.26 -33.12
C LYS A 110 2.95 1.01 -31.81
N VAL A 111 3.66 0.41 -30.85
CA VAL A 111 4.04 1.08 -29.60
C VAL A 111 4.93 2.30 -29.92
N SER A 112 4.51 3.47 -29.43
CA SER A 112 5.19 4.73 -29.75
C SER A 112 6.50 4.85 -28.97
N VAL A 113 7.63 4.91 -29.69
CA VAL A 113 8.95 5.08 -29.08
C VAL A 113 9.12 6.49 -28.48
N SER A 114 8.38 7.48 -29.00
CA SER A 114 8.45 8.87 -28.56
C SER A 114 7.59 9.18 -27.34
N GLY A 115 6.84 8.22 -26.79
CA GLY A 115 5.91 8.41 -25.67
C GLY A 115 4.61 9.13 -26.03
N ILE A 116 4.59 9.90 -27.12
CA ILE A 116 3.41 10.54 -27.69
C ILE A 116 2.69 9.52 -28.58
N GLY A 117 1.53 9.04 -28.14
CA GLY A 117 0.69 8.12 -28.89
C GLY A 117 -0.75 8.62 -28.98
N VAL A 118 -1.44 8.25 -30.04
CA VAL A 118 -2.83 8.65 -30.33
C VAL A 118 -3.82 7.69 -29.66
N LYS A 119 -3.38 6.43 -29.42
CA LYS A 119 -4.19 5.37 -28.83
C LYS A 119 -3.49 4.79 -27.61
N THR A 120 -4.26 4.14 -26.75
CA THR A 120 -3.80 3.34 -25.61
C THR A 120 -4.02 1.87 -25.88
N LEU A 121 -3.04 1.04 -25.51
CA LEU A 121 -3.10 -0.42 -25.59
C LEU A 121 -2.87 -1.00 -24.20
N ALA A 122 -3.79 -1.81 -23.68
CA ALA A 122 -3.56 -2.58 -22.47
C ALA A 122 -2.74 -3.84 -22.76
N VAL A 123 -1.61 -3.97 -22.09
CA VAL A 123 -0.72 -5.13 -22.12
C VAL A 123 -0.74 -5.81 -20.76
N THR A 124 -0.78 -7.14 -20.78
CA THR A 124 -0.80 -8.00 -19.61
C THR A 124 0.45 -8.88 -19.61
N LEU A 125 1.23 -8.80 -18.52
CA LEU A 125 2.28 -9.76 -18.21
C LEU A 125 1.68 -10.88 -17.39
N VAL A 126 1.85 -12.13 -17.82
CA VAL A 126 1.48 -13.30 -17.03
C VAL A 126 2.75 -14.00 -16.57
N VAL A 127 3.02 -13.94 -15.27
CA VAL A 127 4.23 -14.53 -14.67
C VAL A 127 3.94 -15.99 -14.33
N ARG A 128 4.52 -16.93 -15.07
CA ARG A 128 4.37 -18.38 -14.82
C ARG A 128 5.55 -18.98 -14.07
N GLY A 129 6.66 -18.25 -13.96
CA GLY A 129 7.89 -18.69 -13.31
C GLY A 129 7.83 -18.66 -11.79
N LYS A 130 8.87 -19.24 -11.17
CA LYS A 130 9.10 -19.26 -9.71
C LYS A 130 9.73 -17.96 -9.22
N SER A 131 9.17 -16.83 -9.65
CA SER A 131 9.72 -15.48 -9.45
C SER A 131 8.71 -14.59 -8.73
N ASP A 132 9.18 -13.73 -7.84
CA ASP A 132 8.33 -12.85 -7.03
C ASP A 132 7.75 -11.69 -7.87
N PRO A 133 6.46 -11.74 -8.25
CA PRO A 133 5.86 -10.72 -9.11
C PRO A 133 5.75 -9.36 -8.41
N ASP A 134 5.55 -9.37 -7.08
CA ASP A 134 5.42 -8.16 -6.25
C ASP A 134 6.74 -7.38 -6.19
N SER A 135 7.87 -8.09 -6.04
CA SER A 135 9.22 -7.48 -6.05
C SER A 135 9.52 -6.85 -7.41
N PHE A 136 9.17 -7.56 -8.50
CA PHE A 136 9.31 -7.01 -9.85
C PHE A 136 8.41 -5.80 -10.08
N LEU A 137 7.15 -5.85 -9.65
CA LEU A 137 6.22 -4.73 -9.79
C LEU A 137 6.71 -3.50 -9.05
N GLY A 138 7.26 -3.67 -7.84
CA GLY A 138 7.89 -2.57 -7.09
C GLY A 138 9.03 -1.93 -7.87
N LYS A 139 9.95 -2.74 -8.41
CA LYS A 139 11.07 -2.25 -9.26
C LYS A 139 10.58 -1.61 -10.56
N PHE A 140 9.52 -2.14 -11.16
CA PHE A 140 8.93 -1.62 -12.39
C PHE A 140 8.32 -0.23 -12.15
N LEU A 141 7.57 -0.08 -11.05
CA LEU A 141 7.03 1.21 -10.63
C LEU A 141 8.14 2.21 -10.31
N ASP A 142 9.19 1.78 -9.62
CA ASP A 142 10.32 2.64 -9.26
C ASP A 142 11.08 3.13 -10.52
N ALA A 143 11.38 2.21 -11.45
CA ALA A 143 12.01 2.55 -12.73
C ALA A 143 11.12 3.50 -13.56
N TRP A 144 9.81 3.25 -13.60
CA TRP A 144 8.87 4.10 -14.32
C TRP A 144 8.71 5.49 -13.68
N ARG A 145 8.67 5.58 -12.34
CA ARG A 145 8.60 6.86 -11.61
C ARG A 145 9.90 7.66 -11.71
N SER A 146 11.04 6.98 -11.73
CA SER A 146 12.36 7.59 -11.84
C SER A 146 12.57 8.32 -13.17
N ARG A 147 11.77 8.02 -14.21
CA ARG A 147 11.80 8.68 -15.52
C ARG A 147 13.22 8.91 -16.05
N ALA A 148 14.10 7.92 -15.91
CA ALA A 148 15.51 8.05 -16.27
C ALA A 148 15.71 8.46 -17.74
N TRP A 149 14.78 8.07 -18.62
CA TRP A 149 14.74 8.43 -20.03
C TRP A 149 14.42 9.91 -20.32
N ALA A 150 13.94 10.67 -19.33
CA ALA A 150 13.65 12.10 -19.48
C ALA A 150 14.88 12.98 -19.14
N ALA A 151 15.86 12.43 -18.43
CA ALA A 151 17.07 13.16 -18.02
C ALA A 151 18.07 13.35 -19.18
N THR A 152 17.91 12.62 -20.29
CA THR A 152 18.83 12.64 -21.44
C THR A 152 18.64 13.86 -22.37
N GLY A 153 17.77 14.81 -22.00
CA GLY A 153 17.42 15.98 -22.82
C GLY A 153 17.97 17.34 -22.36
N SER A 154 18.82 17.39 -21.33
CA SER A 154 19.43 18.65 -20.86
C SER A 154 20.93 18.63 -21.06
N ASP A 155 21.37 18.82 -22.31
CA ASP A 155 22.71 19.34 -22.60
C ASP A 155 22.76 20.79 -22.10
N SER A 156 23.25 20.99 -20.88
CA SER A 156 23.82 22.27 -20.47
C SER A 156 25.02 22.02 -19.55
N ASN A 157 26.20 22.24 -20.11
CA ASN A 157 27.51 22.53 -19.50
C ASN A 157 27.58 22.47 -17.96
N PRO A 158 28.45 21.65 -17.36
CA PRO A 158 28.93 21.91 -16.01
C PRO A 158 30.02 22.99 -16.10
N LEU A 159 29.61 24.25 -16.15
CA LEU A 159 30.53 25.35 -15.85
C LEU A 159 30.72 25.37 -14.33
N SER A 160 31.98 25.23 -13.95
CA SER A 160 32.57 25.40 -12.64
C SER A 160 31.96 26.57 -11.84
N SER A 161 31.57 26.32 -10.58
CA SER A 161 31.65 27.35 -9.55
C SER A 161 31.91 26.74 -8.17
N ASP A 162 33.14 26.97 -7.72
CA ASP A 162 33.48 27.09 -6.31
C ASP A 162 32.59 28.14 -5.61
N GLY A 163 32.33 27.94 -4.31
CA GLY A 163 32.10 29.05 -3.38
C GLY A 163 30.67 29.34 -2.91
N LYS A 164 30.32 28.74 -1.77
CA LYS A 164 29.87 29.42 -0.52
C LYS A 164 28.57 30.27 -0.52
N GLY A 165 27.54 29.70 0.11
CA GLY A 165 26.62 30.36 1.04
C GLY A 165 25.46 31.20 0.48
N SER A 166 24.22 30.74 0.66
CA SER A 166 23.08 31.52 1.21
C SER A 166 21.78 30.72 1.04
N GLU A 167 20.92 30.82 2.05
CA GLU A 167 19.57 30.25 2.13
C GLU A 167 18.68 30.71 0.97
N SER A 168 17.98 29.78 0.31
CA SER A 168 16.54 29.84 0.02
C SER A 168 16.14 28.75 -0.98
N ASP A 169 15.17 27.94 -0.57
CA ASP A 169 14.15 27.23 -1.35
C ASP A 169 14.32 27.19 -2.89
N SER A 170 14.80 26.06 -3.43
CA SER A 170 14.52 25.63 -4.80
C SER A 170 15.07 24.22 -5.06
N PHE A 171 14.13 23.29 -5.26
CA PHE A 171 14.26 22.00 -5.94
C PHE A 171 15.67 21.40 -6.03
N ALA A 172 16.06 20.66 -4.99
CA ALA A 172 17.26 19.84 -5.00
C ALA A 172 17.18 18.79 -6.13
N ILE A 173 17.87 19.08 -7.22
CA ILE A 173 18.24 18.11 -8.27
C ILE A 173 19.04 17.02 -7.56
N ARG A 174 18.40 15.89 -7.24
CA ARG A 174 19.07 14.70 -6.74
C ARG A 174 19.81 14.06 -7.92
N ILE A 175 21.06 14.48 -8.13
CA ILE A 175 21.99 13.79 -9.03
C ILE A 175 22.14 12.36 -8.48
N PRO A 176 21.89 11.30 -9.28
CA PRO A 176 22.16 9.94 -8.83
C PRO A 176 23.68 9.79 -8.67
N VAL A 177 24.15 9.69 -7.43
CA VAL A 177 25.54 9.40 -7.12
C VAL A 177 25.77 7.92 -7.45
N VAL A 178 26.29 7.63 -8.64
CA VAL A 178 26.60 6.26 -9.09
C VAL A 178 28.09 5.98 -8.83
N GLY A 179 28.39 5.04 -7.94
CA GLY A 179 29.75 4.61 -7.58
C GLY A 179 29.84 3.97 -6.18
N VAL A 180 31.00 3.41 -5.81
CA VAL A 180 31.23 2.81 -4.46
C VAL A 180 30.96 3.82 -3.34
N ALA A 181 31.28 5.10 -3.55
CA ALA A 181 30.94 6.18 -2.64
C ALA A 181 29.42 6.43 -2.51
N GLY A 182 28.65 6.16 -3.57
CA GLY A 182 27.19 6.25 -3.55
C GLY A 182 26.53 5.10 -2.77
N ILE A 183 27.09 3.89 -2.88
CA ILE A 183 26.64 2.73 -2.08
C ILE A 183 26.94 2.97 -0.60
N LEU A 184 28.14 3.43 -0.25
CA LEU A 184 28.51 3.73 1.14
C LEU A 184 27.63 4.84 1.74
N ARG A 185 27.30 5.88 0.95
CA ARG A 185 26.38 6.94 1.38
C ARG A 185 24.95 6.42 1.58
N LYS A 186 24.46 5.56 0.68
CA LYS A 186 23.15 4.93 0.83
C LYS A 186 23.11 4.00 2.04
N GLU A 187 24.18 3.24 2.28
CA GLU A 187 24.32 2.41 3.46
C GLU A 187 24.25 3.27 4.72
N GLN A 188 25.07 4.32 4.81
CA GLN A 188 25.04 5.27 5.92
C GLN A 188 23.65 5.91 6.15
N GLU A 189 22.96 6.32 5.09
CA GLU A 189 21.60 6.88 5.19
C GLU A 189 20.58 5.83 5.69
N MET A 190 20.75 4.55 5.32
CA MET A 190 19.94 3.46 5.89
C MET A 190 20.24 3.24 7.38
N TRP A 191 21.50 3.32 7.81
CA TRP A 191 21.86 3.25 9.23
C TRP A 191 21.25 4.41 10.02
N GLU A 192 21.36 5.64 9.51
CA GLU A 192 20.82 6.84 10.16
C GLU A 192 19.30 6.84 10.23
N SER A 193 18.61 6.42 9.16
CA SER A 193 17.14 6.30 9.17
C SER A 193 16.66 5.17 10.09
N THR A 194 17.40 4.06 10.17
CA THR A 194 17.09 2.96 11.10
C THR A 194 17.32 3.39 12.54
N ASP A 195 18.41 4.10 12.84
CA ASP A 195 18.70 4.62 14.18
C ASP A 195 17.64 5.62 14.63
N LYS A 196 17.24 6.56 13.76
CA LYS A 196 16.16 7.49 14.04
C LYS A 196 14.83 6.77 14.30
N SER A 197 14.50 5.75 13.50
CA SER A 197 13.29 4.95 13.71
C SER A 197 13.33 4.18 15.04
N LEU A 198 14.50 3.71 15.45
CA LEU A 198 14.70 3.00 16.71
C LEU A 198 14.58 3.96 17.91
N GLN A 199 15.13 5.18 17.80
CA GLN A 199 14.96 6.21 18.83
C GLN A 199 13.50 6.63 18.99
N ASP A 200 12.77 6.81 17.88
CA ASP A 200 11.33 7.13 17.89
C ASP A 200 10.52 6.00 18.54
N ALA A 201 10.84 4.74 18.23
CA ALA A 201 10.23 3.58 18.88
C ALA A 201 10.51 3.53 20.40
N PHE A 202 11.71 3.90 20.85
CA PHE A 202 12.00 4.01 22.29
C PHE A 202 11.26 5.16 22.95
N GLN A 203 11.10 6.28 22.26
CA GLN A 203 10.34 7.42 22.76
C GLN A 203 8.85 7.06 22.93
N ASP A 204 8.26 6.36 21.96
CA ASP A 204 6.88 5.88 22.04
C ASP A 204 6.71 4.82 23.13
N LEU A 205 7.65 3.89 23.27
CA LEU A 205 7.67 2.93 24.38
C LEU A 205 7.69 3.68 25.73
N ASN A 206 8.52 4.71 25.88
CA ASN A 206 8.60 5.45 27.13
C ASN A 206 7.30 6.23 27.41
N ALA A 207 6.65 6.77 26.39
CA ALA A 207 5.34 7.40 26.50
C ALA A 207 4.25 6.37 26.90
N LEU A 208 4.28 5.18 26.31
CA LEU A 208 3.40 4.07 26.67
C LEU A 208 3.63 3.61 28.12
N MET A 209 4.89 3.46 28.54
CA MET A 209 5.27 3.11 29.91
C MET A 209 4.79 4.15 30.91
N SER A 210 4.88 5.44 30.59
CA SER A 210 4.35 6.52 31.43
C SER A 210 2.83 6.41 31.59
N LYS A 211 2.09 6.21 30.50
CA LYS A 211 0.63 6.04 30.55
C LYS A 211 0.23 4.78 31.31
N ALA A 212 0.94 3.68 31.09
CA ALA A 212 0.71 2.43 31.81
C ALA A 212 0.96 2.61 33.32
N LYS A 213 2.01 3.34 33.71
CA LYS A 213 2.30 3.65 35.11
C LYS A 213 1.16 4.44 35.77
N GLU A 214 0.62 5.45 35.11
CA GLU A 214 -0.52 6.23 35.61
C GLU A 214 -1.77 5.35 35.80
N MET A 215 -2.06 4.48 34.83
CA MET A 215 -3.19 3.55 34.90
C MET A 215 -3.01 2.50 36.01
N VAL A 216 -1.80 1.99 36.20
CA VAL A 216 -1.48 1.05 37.30
C VAL A 216 -1.60 1.73 38.65
N MET A 217 -1.08 2.95 38.82
CA MET A 217 -1.25 3.73 40.05
C MET A 217 -2.73 4.00 40.35
N LEU A 218 -3.55 4.27 39.33
CA LEU A 218 -4.99 4.42 39.50
C LEU A 218 -5.65 3.12 39.97
N ALA A 219 -5.29 1.98 39.37
CA ALA A 219 -5.78 0.68 39.76
C ALA A 219 -5.35 0.31 41.20
N GLU A 220 -4.12 0.61 41.60
CA GLU A 220 -3.65 0.44 42.97
C GLU A 220 -4.42 1.33 43.95
N LYS A 221 -4.70 2.60 43.58
CA LYS A 221 -5.53 3.50 44.39
C LYS A 221 -6.95 3.00 44.53
N MET A 222 -7.55 2.48 43.45
CA MET A 222 -8.88 1.86 43.47
C MET A 222 -8.89 0.62 44.36
N ARG A 223 -7.88 -0.25 44.22
CA ARG A 223 -7.69 -1.41 45.08
C ARG A 223 -7.62 -0.98 46.55
N LEU A 224 -6.79 0.01 46.89
CA LEU A 224 -6.69 0.52 48.25
C LEU A 224 -8.01 1.10 48.75
N LYS A 225 -8.79 1.82 47.92
CA LYS A 225 -10.12 2.31 48.28
C LYS A 225 -11.14 1.19 48.47
N LEU A 226 -11.08 0.11 47.70
CA LEU A 226 -11.94 -1.05 47.87
C LEU A 226 -11.57 -1.85 49.13
N LEU A 227 -10.28 -1.98 49.45
CA LEU A 227 -9.87 -2.60 50.71
C LEU A 227 -10.18 -1.73 51.94
N SER A 228 -10.09 -0.39 51.82
CA SER A 228 -10.44 0.53 52.91
C SER A 228 -11.93 0.82 53.03
N GLY A 229 -12.70 0.77 51.94
CA GLY A 229 -14.18 0.84 51.92
C GLY A 229 -14.87 -0.51 52.14
N GLY A 230 -14.15 -1.63 51.97
CA GLY A 230 -14.65 -2.99 52.22
C GLY A 230 -14.65 -3.40 53.69
N SER A 231 -14.09 -2.58 54.59
CA SER A 231 -14.08 -2.84 56.05
C SER A 231 -15.19 -2.10 56.82
N SER A 232 -16.13 -1.42 56.15
CA SER A 232 -17.25 -0.71 56.80
C SER A 232 -18.62 -1.30 56.50
N ASN A 233 -18.72 -2.58 56.13
CA ASN A 233 -19.99 -3.29 55.94
C ASN A 233 -20.32 -4.26 57.09
N GLN A 234 -20.04 -3.83 58.33
CA GLN A 234 -20.75 -4.31 59.50
C GLN A 234 -21.38 -3.13 60.23
N SER A 235 -22.54 -2.70 59.75
CA SER A 235 -23.59 -2.13 60.59
C SER A 235 -24.85 -1.97 59.76
N GLY A 236 -25.87 -2.75 60.09
CA GLY A 236 -27.21 -2.56 59.55
C GLY A 236 -27.78 -1.19 59.92
N GLY A 237 -28.68 -0.70 59.08
CA GLY A 237 -29.50 0.47 59.38
C GLY A 237 -29.62 1.43 58.21
N THR A 238 -30.76 1.34 57.51
CA THR A 238 -31.53 2.45 56.92
C THR A 238 -30.80 3.42 55.98
N GLY A 239 -31.08 3.34 54.67
CA GLY A 239 -30.67 4.39 53.72
C GLY A 239 -31.10 4.15 52.28
N SER A 240 -32.39 4.34 51.99
CA SER A 240 -32.93 4.35 50.61
C SER A 240 -32.28 5.43 49.71
N ASP A 241 -31.67 6.46 50.31
CA ASP A 241 -31.08 7.61 49.63
C ASP A 241 -29.65 7.40 49.10
N GLN A 242 -28.97 6.33 49.51
CA GLN A 242 -27.61 6.06 49.03
C GLN A 242 -27.61 5.29 47.71
N ILE A 243 -28.68 4.53 47.43
CA ILE A 243 -28.82 3.74 46.20
C ILE A 243 -29.16 4.65 45.01
N THR A 244 -29.95 5.72 45.22
CA THR A 244 -30.29 6.71 44.20
C THR A 244 -29.08 7.49 43.72
N ALA A 245 -28.21 7.95 44.62
CA ALA A 245 -26.98 8.66 44.27
C ALA A 245 -26.03 7.79 43.41
N THR A 246 -25.89 6.50 43.74
CA THR A 246 -25.06 5.58 42.94
C THR A 246 -25.67 5.28 41.56
N ASN A 247 -27.00 5.36 41.43
CA ASN A 247 -27.69 5.15 40.16
C ASN A 247 -27.51 6.35 39.23
N GLU A 248 -27.56 7.58 39.77
CA GLU A 248 -27.32 8.81 39.03
C GLU A 248 -25.88 8.91 38.51
N GLU A 249 -24.89 8.61 39.37
CA GLU A 249 -23.48 8.56 38.94
C GLU A 249 -23.29 7.53 37.82
N MET A 250 -23.88 6.33 37.95
CA MET A 250 -23.82 5.29 36.93
C MET A 250 -24.45 5.74 35.60
N GLN A 251 -25.58 6.44 35.64
CA GLN A 251 -26.22 7.01 34.44
C GLN A 251 -25.33 8.05 33.75
N GLU A 252 -24.63 8.90 34.51
CA GLU A 252 -23.69 9.89 33.99
C GLU A 252 -22.49 9.23 33.27
N TRP A 253 -21.95 8.15 33.84
CA TRP A 253 -20.90 7.35 33.18
C TRP A 253 -21.39 6.73 31.87
N LEU A 254 -22.62 6.19 31.80
CA LEU A 254 -23.16 5.59 30.57
C LEU A 254 -23.45 6.63 29.46
N LEU A 255 -23.88 7.83 29.85
CA LEU A 255 -24.04 8.97 28.95
C LEU A 255 -22.69 9.41 28.37
N SER A 256 -21.64 9.43 29.19
CA SER A 256 -20.27 9.74 28.74
C SER A 256 -19.68 8.69 27.79
N VAL A 257 -20.14 7.43 27.87
CA VAL A 257 -19.71 6.33 26.98
C VAL A 257 -20.53 6.31 25.66
N GLY A 258 -21.57 7.16 25.54
CA GLY A 258 -22.37 7.30 24.33
C GLY A 258 -23.57 6.36 24.26
N ILE A 259 -23.96 5.73 25.37
CA ILE A 259 -25.19 4.93 25.45
C ILE A 259 -26.34 5.89 25.78
N VAL A 260 -27.04 6.33 24.74
CA VAL A 260 -28.22 7.19 24.89
C VAL A 260 -29.36 6.37 25.47
N SER A 261 -29.82 6.74 26.67
CA SER A 261 -30.95 6.13 27.40
C SER A 261 -30.75 4.65 27.79
N PRO A 262 -29.97 4.34 28.84
CA PRO A 262 -29.83 2.98 29.31
C PRO A 262 -31.14 2.43 29.88
N VAL A 263 -31.59 1.28 29.36
CA VAL A 263 -32.74 0.55 29.89
C VAL A 263 -32.34 -0.12 31.20
N THR A 264 -32.67 0.50 32.34
CA THR A 264 -32.47 -0.14 33.65
C THR A 264 -33.67 -1.02 34.01
N LYS A 265 -33.49 -1.93 34.97
CA LYS A 265 -34.56 -2.77 35.51
C LYS A 265 -35.72 -1.92 36.06
N GLU A 266 -35.41 -0.73 36.58
CA GLU A 266 -36.38 0.23 37.09
C GLU A 266 -37.19 0.88 35.95
N SER A 267 -36.54 1.34 34.88
CA SER A 267 -37.24 1.95 33.73
C SER A 267 -38.09 0.95 32.93
N ALA A 268 -37.60 -0.28 32.73
CA ALA A 268 -38.39 -1.33 32.07
C ALA A 268 -39.54 -1.84 32.95
N GLY A 269 -39.33 -1.92 34.27
CA GLY A 269 -40.35 -2.34 35.24
C GLY A 269 -41.51 -1.34 35.38
N ALA A 270 -41.22 -0.04 35.33
CA ALA A 270 -42.23 1.01 35.43
C ALA A 270 -43.24 0.98 34.27
N LEU A 271 -42.77 0.79 33.03
CA LEU A 271 -43.65 0.67 31.85
C LEU A 271 -44.52 -0.60 31.92
N TYR A 272 -43.96 -1.71 32.40
CA TYR A 272 -44.71 -2.96 32.58
C TYR A 272 -45.86 -2.79 33.57
N HIS A 273 -45.63 -2.18 34.74
CA HIS A 273 -46.69 -1.90 35.71
C HIS A 273 -47.72 -0.88 35.20
N GLN A 274 -47.29 0.08 34.37
CA GLN A 274 -48.19 1.03 33.71
C GLN A 274 -49.12 0.33 32.70
N GLN A 275 -48.62 -0.63 31.93
CA GLN A 275 -49.44 -1.39 30.99
C GLN A 275 -50.35 -2.41 31.69
N LEU A 276 -49.86 -3.07 32.74
CA LEU A 276 -50.66 -3.95 33.60
C LEU A 276 -51.84 -3.22 34.23
N SER A 277 -51.60 -2.05 34.85
CA SER A 277 -52.67 -1.25 35.47
C SER A 277 -53.72 -0.81 34.45
N ARG A 278 -53.30 -0.46 33.23
CA ARG A 278 -54.22 -0.11 32.13
C ARG A 278 -55.05 -1.31 31.67
N GLN A 279 -54.44 -2.50 31.57
CA GLN A 279 -55.14 -3.73 31.17
C GLN A 279 -56.16 -4.17 32.22
N VAL A 280 -55.77 -4.15 33.51
CA VAL A 280 -56.67 -4.48 34.62
C VAL A 280 -57.85 -3.50 34.69
N SER A 281 -57.58 -2.20 34.52
CA SER A 281 -58.64 -1.18 34.47
C SER A 281 -59.60 -1.40 33.29
N SER A 282 -59.06 -1.71 32.11
CA SER A 282 -59.88 -1.98 30.92
C SER A 282 -60.77 -3.22 31.08
N THR A 283 -60.28 -4.28 31.72
CA THR A 283 -61.07 -5.50 31.92
C THR A 283 -62.18 -5.34 32.95
N SER A 284 -62.00 -4.46 33.93
CA SER A 284 -63.02 -4.23 34.97
C SER A 284 -64.19 -3.36 34.49
N PHE A 285 -64.08 -2.72 33.32
CA PHE A 285 -65.06 -1.76 32.81
C PHE A 285 -65.89 -2.27 31.62
N LEU A 286 -65.81 -3.56 31.29
CA LEU A 286 -66.68 -4.20 30.31
C LEU A 286 -67.95 -4.74 31.00
N PRO A 287 -69.13 -4.14 30.78
CA PRO A 287 -70.40 -4.73 31.21
C PRO A 287 -70.73 -5.96 30.34
N VAL A 288 -71.13 -7.05 31.00
CA VAL A 288 -71.68 -8.27 30.37
C VAL A 288 -73.05 -7.99 29.78
#